data_AF-X1MW80-F1
#
_entry.id   AF-X1MW80-F1
#
_cell.length_a   1.000
_cell.length_b   1.000
_cell.length_c   1.000
_cell.angle_alpha   90.00
_cell.angle_beta   90.00
_cell.angle_gamma   90.00
#
_symmetry.space_group_name_H-M   'P 1'
#
loop_
_entity.id
_entity.type
_entity.pdbx_description
1 polymer ?
#
loop_
_entity_poly.entity_id
_entity_poly.type
_entity_poly.pdbx_seq_one_letter_code
_entity_poly.pdbx_strand_id
1 'polypeptide(L)'
;MKTFKQGIHLKENKEFSEDQRIRRVSPPAKVILPLAQHIGVACEPLVKKGDRVKKGEKVADSSSFVSSPIHASISGKVTSIEKMPHPVGGGVTAIVIKREDGRE
;
A
#
# COMPACT_ATOMS: atom_id res chain seq x y z
N MET A 1 -17.42 -8.36 29.38
CA MET A 1 -16.23 -8.09 30.22
C MET A 1 -15.52 -6.88 29.62
N LYS A 2 -15.50 -5.72 30.29
CA LYS A 2 -14.78 -4.52 29.81
C LYS A 2 -13.32 -4.63 30.25
N THR A 3 -12.41 -4.87 29.31
CA THR A 3 -11.03 -5.31 29.56
C THR A 3 -10.02 -4.21 29.88
N PHE A 4 -10.43 -2.94 29.95
CA PHE A 4 -9.53 -1.81 30.25
C PHE A 4 -10.10 -0.92 31.35
N LYS A 5 -9.30 -0.65 32.39
CA LYS A 5 -9.68 0.21 33.54
C LYS A 5 -9.65 1.70 33.21
N GLN A 6 -8.90 2.11 32.17
CA GLN A 6 -8.63 3.49 31.79
C GLN A 6 -8.57 3.61 30.26
N GLY A 7 -9.03 4.74 29.71
CA GLY A 7 -9.02 5.05 28.28
C GLY A 7 -10.01 6.15 27.89
N ILE A 8 -9.79 6.78 26.74
CA ILE A 8 -10.74 7.75 26.15
C ILE A 8 -11.67 7.00 25.20
N HIS A 9 -12.98 7.14 25.39
CA HIS A 9 -13.96 6.67 24.41
C HIS A 9 -14.17 7.77 23.38
N LEU A 10 -13.59 7.59 22.19
CA LEU A 10 -13.80 8.50 21.07
C LEU A 10 -15.18 8.27 20.46
N LYS A 11 -15.80 9.34 19.94
CA LYS A 11 -17.02 9.21 19.13
C LYS A 11 -16.73 8.39 17.89
N GLU A 12 -17.62 7.45 17.58
CA GLU A 12 -17.40 6.50 16.49
C GLU A 12 -17.71 7.06 15.09
N ASN A 13 -18.54 8.11 15.01
CA ASN A 13 -18.86 8.82 13.76
C ASN A 13 -19.36 7.88 12.63
N LYS A 14 -20.07 6.80 12.98
CA LYS A 14 -20.59 5.80 12.01
C LYS A 14 -21.75 6.33 11.18
N GLU A 15 -22.49 7.29 11.73
CA GLU A 15 -23.64 7.94 11.11
C GLU A 15 -23.32 8.57 9.75
N PHE A 16 -22.04 8.85 9.45
CA PHE A 16 -21.63 9.39 8.15
C PHE A 16 -21.72 8.39 7.00
N SER A 17 -21.67 7.08 7.27
CA SER A 17 -21.57 6.06 6.22
C SER A 17 -22.43 4.82 6.41
N GLU A 18 -23.07 4.63 7.57
CA GLU A 18 -23.79 3.39 7.90
C GLU A 18 -24.93 3.03 6.94
N ASP A 19 -25.65 4.02 6.40
CA ASP A 19 -26.74 3.82 5.43
C ASP A 19 -26.30 3.93 3.95
N GLN A 20 -25.00 4.13 3.69
CA GLN A 20 -24.51 4.30 2.34
C GLN A 20 -24.38 2.97 1.60
N ARG A 21 -24.91 2.90 0.38
CA ARG A 21 -24.75 1.73 -0.49
C ARG A 21 -23.28 1.52 -0.88
N ILE A 22 -22.82 0.27 -0.88
CA ILE A 22 -21.52 -0.12 -1.44
C ILE A 22 -21.48 0.24 -2.93
N ARG A 23 -20.40 0.89 -3.37
CA ARG A 23 -20.17 1.27 -4.77
C ARG A 23 -18.82 0.73 -5.25
N ARG A 24 -18.74 0.38 -6.52
CA ARG A 24 -17.45 0.10 -7.17
C ARG A 24 -16.75 1.43 -7.46
N VAL A 25 -15.46 1.48 -7.16
CA VAL A 25 -14.59 2.61 -7.49
C VAL A 25 -13.54 2.16 -8.48
N SER A 26 -13.19 3.04 -9.42
CA SER A 26 -12.09 2.78 -10.33
C SER A 26 -10.77 2.69 -9.55
N PRO A 27 -9.84 1.81 -9.95
CA PRO A 27 -8.49 1.82 -9.39
C PRO A 27 -7.85 3.21 -9.53
N PRO A 28 -7.05 3.63 -8.53
CA PRO A 28 -6.42 4.94 -8.54
C PRO A 28 -5.47 5.08 -9.74
N ALA A 29 -5.26 6.33 -10.19
CA ALA A 29 -4.33 6.64 -11.28
C ALA A 29 -2.86 6.38 -10.90
N LYS A 30 -2.55 6.32 -9.60
CA LYS A 30 -1.22 6.13 -9.05
C LYS A 30 -1.29 5.42 -7.71
N VAL A 31 -0.36 4.51 -7.46
CA VAL A 31 -0.13 3.94 -6.11
C VAL A 31 1.33 4.12 -5.72
N ILE A 32 1.56 4.20 -4.41
CA ILE A 32 2.88 4.27 -3.79
C ILE A 32 2.95 3.06 -2.87
N LEU A 33 3.94 2.19 -3.10
CA LEU A 33 4.14 0.97 -2.34
C LEU A 33 5.44 1.10 -1.53
N PRO A 34 5.37 1.51 -0.24
CA PRO A 34 6.55 1.57 0.62
C PRO A 34 7.19 0.21 0.72
N LEU A 35 8.53 0.14 0.72
CA LEU A 35 9.27 -1.11 0.88
C LEU A 35 9.31 -1.61 2.34
N ALA A 36 8.97 -0.74 3.30
CA ALA A 36 8.81 -1.09 4.72
C ALA A 36 7.32 -0.99 5.12
N GLN A 37 6.55 -2.08 4.94
CA GLN A 37 5.11 -2.13 5.26
C GLN A 37 4.79 -2.87 6.57
N HIS A 38 5.77 -3.59 7.12
CA HIS A 38 5.59 -4.50 8.23
C HIS A 38 6.81 -4.45 9.16
N ILE A 39 6.71 -5.10 10.32
CA ILE A 39 7.77 -5.13 11.35
C ILE A 39 9.08 -5.80 10.88
N GLY A 40 9.00 -6.63 9.84
CA GLY A 40 10.14 -7.29 9.22
C GLY A 40 11.09 -6.35 8.47
N VAL A 41 12.19 -6.90 7.96
CA VAL A 41 13.18 -6.15 7.15
C VAL A 41 12.50 -5.60 5.89
N ALA A 42 12.85 -4.36 5.52
CA ALA A 42 12.34 -3.75 4.30
C ALA A 42 12.63 -4.61 3.06
N CYS A 43 11.65 -4.71 2.16
CA CYS A 43 11.82 -5.45 0.92
C CYS A 43 12.76 -4.72 -0.05
N GLU A 44 13.42 -5.50 -0.90
CA GLU A 44 14.17 -5.00 -2.05
C GLU A 44 13.26 -5.03 -3.29
N PRO A 45 13.31 -4.00 -4.15
CA PRO A 45 12.50 -3.97 -5.35
C PRO A 45 12.98 -5.03 -6.36
N LEU A 46 12.05 -5.78 -6.92
CA LEU A 46 12.28 -6.75 -8.02
C LEU A 46 12.09 -6.13 -9.41
N VAL A 47 11.63 -4.88 -9.44
CA VAL A 47 11.35 -4.09 -10.65
C VAL A 47 12.18 -2.82 -10.64
N LYS A 48 12.28 -2.16 -11.80
CA LYS A 48 12.95 -0.86 -11.96
C LYS A 48 12.06 0.16 -12.64
N LYS A 49 12.45 1.43 -12.58
CA LYS A 49 11.78 2.52 -13.30
C LYS A 49 11.66 2.16 -14.79
N GLY A 50 10.45 2.31 -15.32
CA GLY A 50 10.13 2.00 -16.71
C GLY A 50 9.46 0.64 -16.91
N ASP A 51 9.58 -0.28 -15.96
CA ASP A 51 8.96 -1.60 -16.06
C ASP A 51 7.44 -1.51 -16.02
N ARG A 52 6.79 -2.44 -16.74
CA ARG A 52 5.35 -2.66 -16.68
C ARG A 52 5.07 -3.80 -15.73
N VAL A 53 4.06 -3.63 -14.88
CA VAL A 53 3.63 -4.62 -13.90
C VAL A 53 2.14 -4.88 -14.03
N LYS A 54 1.71 -6.10 -13.73
CA LYS A 54 0.30 -6.48 -13.63
C LYS A 54 -0.16 -6.43 -12.17
N LYS A 55 -1.45 -6.16 -11.97
CA LYS A 55 -2.07 -6.31 -10.64
C LYS A 55 -1.81 -7.71 -10.08
N GLY A 56 -1.34 -7.78 -8.85
CA GLY A 56 -0.98 -9.02 -8.18
C GLY A 56 0.42 -9.54 -8.54
N GLU A 57 1.19 -8.87 -9.39
CA GLU A 57 2.58 -9.22 -9.66
C GLU A 57 3.46 -8.90 -8.44
N LYS A 58 4.39 -9.81 -8.10
CA LYS A 58 5.34 -9.61 -7.00
C LYS A 58 6.41 -8.61 -7.43
N VAL A 59 6.41 -7.42 -6.83
CA VAL A 59 7.27 -6.28 -7.23
C VAL A 59 8.38 -5.97 -6.24
N ALA A 60 8.32 -6.50 -5.02
CA ALA A 60 9.42 -6.43 -4.05
C ALA A 60 9.40 -7.66 -3.15
N ASP A 61 10.57 -8.07 -2.67
CA ASP A 61 10.71 -9.24 -1.81
C ASP A 61 11.93 -9.10 -0.89
N SER A 62 12.06 -9.96 0.11
CA SER A 62 13.24 -10.05 0.98
C SER A 62 13.54 -11.50 1.29
N SER A 63 14.82 -11.86 1.35
CA SER A 63 15.28 -13.17 1.83
C SER A 63 15.31 -13.27 3.36
N SER A 64 14.91 -12.21 4.08
CA SER A 64 14.92 -12.17 5.53
C SER A 64 13.83 -13.05 6.14
N PHE A 65 14.14 -13.66 7.30
CA PHE A 65 13.25 -14.60 7.99
C PHE A 65 11.88 -14.01 8.35
N VAL A 66 11.85 -12.75 8.79
CA VAL A 66 10.61 -12.01 9.03
C VAL A 66 10.43 -11.00 7.91
N SER A 67 9.66 -11.38 6.88
CA SER A 67 9.27 -10.50 5.78
C SER A 67 8.03 -11.02 5.04
N SER A 68 7.37 -10.15 4.28
CA SER A 68 6.30 -10.51 3.35
C SER A 68 6.52 -9.82 2.01
N PRO A 69 6.39 -10.54 0.88
CA PRO A 69 6.52 -9.92 -0.43
C PRO A 69 5.45 -8.86 -0.69
N ILE A 70 5.83 -7.84 -1.47
CA ILE A 70 4.94 -6.75 -1.87
C ILE A 70 4.50 -6.99 -3.31
N HIS A 71 3.19 -6.89 -3.53
CA HIS A 71 2.58 -7.09 -4.84
C HIS A 71 1.98 -5.78 -5.38
N ALA A 72 1.98 -5.62 -6.71
CA ALA A 72 1.40 -4.46 -7.37
C ALA A 72 -0.12 -4.41 -7.13
N SER A 73 -0.61 -3.33 -6.50
CA SER A 73 -2.05 -3.14 -6.26
C SER A 73 -2.84 -2.80 -7.52
N ILE A 74 -2.15 -2.31 -8.57
CA ILE A 74 -2.70 -1.97 -9.88
C ILE A 74 -1.75 -2.40 -10.98
N SER A 75 -2.30 -2.67 -12.16
CA SER A 75 -1.54 -2.80 -13.41
C SER A 75 -1.09 -1.41 -13.88
N GLY A 76 0.13 -1.30 -14.41
CA GLY A 76 0.65 -0.02 -14.88
C GLY A 76 2.15 -0.04 -15.09
N LYS A 77 2.76 1.15 -15.02
CA LYS A 77 4.19 1.37 -15.22
C LYS A 77 4.83 1.94 -13.96
N VAL A 78 5.99 1.39 -13.59
CA VAL A 78 6.81 1.91 -12.50
C VAL A 78 7.42 3.23 -12.94
N THR A 79 7.00 4.34 -12.32
CA THR A 79 7.48 5.68 -12.66
C THR A 79 8.74 6.07 -11.91
N SER A 80 8.91 5.56 -10.69
CA SER A 80 10.07 5.83 -9.84
C SER A 80 10.17 4.82 -8.70
N ILE A 81 11.38 4.71 -8.15
CA ILE A 81 11.68 4.05 -6.88
C ILE A 81 12.46 5.06 -6.06
N GLU A 82 11.80 5.69 -5.09
CA GLU A 82 12.33 6.86 -4.38
C GLU A 82 11.75 6.99 -2.98
N LYS A 83 12.31 7.88 -2.16
CA LYS A 83 11.77 8.14 -0.81
C LYS A 83 10.44 8.88 -0.92
N MET A 84 9.39 8.28 -0.34
CA MET A 84 8.05 8.85 -0.28
C MET A 84 7.58 9.03 1.17
N PRO A 85 6.66 9.97 1.44
CA PRO A 85 6.07 10.13 2.76
C PRO A 85 5.43 8.84 3.27
N HIS A 86 5.79 8.43 4.48
CA HIS A 86 5.23 7.28 5.20
C HIS A 86 4.69 7.75 6.56
N PRO A 87 3.44 7.38 6.93
CA PRO A 87 2.77 7.92 8.12
C PRO A 87 3.53 7.73 9.44
N VAL A 88 4.40 6.72 9.51
CA VAL A 88 5.21 6.43 10.70
C VAL A 88 6.71 6.63 10.45
N GLY A 89 7.15 6.50 9.20
CA GLY A 89 8.57 6.36 8.85
C GLY A 89 9.21 7.62 8.31
N GLY A 90 8.47 8.73 8.26
CA GLY A 90 8.93 9.96 7.61
C GLY A 90 9.07 9.75 6.10
N GLY A 91 10.29 9.52 5.61
CA GLY A 91 10.58 9.24 4.21
C GLY A 91 11.12 7.82 4.00
N VAL A 92 10.31 6.95 3.39
CA VAL A 92 10.65 5.53 3.15
C VAL A 92 10.75 5.29 1.65
N THR A 93 11.74 4.52 1.20
CA THR A 93 11.84 4.12 -0.21
C THR A 93 10.60 3.34 -0.62
N ALA A 94 9.99 3.75 -1.74
CA ALA A 94 8.75 3.19 -2.24
C ALA A 94 8.78 3.02 -3.76
N ILE A 95 8.07 2.02 -4.26
CA ILE A 95 7.80 1.83 -5.68
C ILE A 95 6.57 2.65 -6.05
N VAL A 96 6.69 3.55 -7.02
CA VAL A 96 5.57 4.35 -7.53
C VAL A 96 5.10 3.76 -8.85
N ILE A 97 3.84 3.34 -8.91
CA ILE A 97 3.22 2.78 -10.12
C ILE A 97 2.15 3.75 -10.58
N LYS A 98 2.26 4.21 -11.83
CA LYS A 98 1.20 4.95 -12.51
C LYS A 98 0.39 3.97 -13.35
N ARG A 99 -0.94 4.04 -13.24
CA ARG A 99 -1.85 3.28 -14.09
C ARG A 99 -1.64 3.69 -15.54
N GLU A 100 -1.47 2.72 -16.43
CA GLU A 100 -1.56 2.95 -17.88
C GLU A 100 -2.94 2.48 -18.34
N ASP A 101 -3.59 3.24 -19.22
CA ASP A 101 -4.95 2.95 -19.69
C ASP A 101 -4.99 1.64 -20.49
N GLY A 102 -5.29 0.56 -19.78
CA GLY A 102 -5.52 -0.78 -20.27
C GLY A 102 -6.44 -1.48 -19.28
N ARG A 103 -7.35 -2.30 -19.80
CA ARG A 103 -8.37 -3.05 -19.02
C ARG A 103 -7.74 -3.77 -17.82
N GLU A 104 -8.49 -3.82 -16.73
CA GLU A 104 -8.15 -4.61 -15.52
C GLU A 104 -7.78 -6.05 -15.84
#